data_AF-A0A7W1PDD8-F1
#
_entry.id   AF-A0A7W1PDD8-F1
#
_cell.length_a   1.000
_cell.length_b   1.000
_cell.length_c   1.000
_cell.angle_alpha   90.00
_cell.angle_beta   90.00
_cell.angle_gamma   90.00
#
_symmetry.space_group_name_H-M   'P 1'
#
loop_
_entity.id
_entity.type
_entity.pdbx_description
1 polymer ?
#
loop_
_entity_poly.entity_id
_entity_poly.type
_entity_poly.pdbx_seq_one_letter_code
_entity_poly.pdbx_strand_id
1 'polypeptide(L)'
;MKRRDFVEKTLVGGALLGAGSHFGFGDGAAAPDDTSTQGGATGDGVTGQREVVVERSVEGQPHKGKVLAAIQPHCDDIPLFAGGTVAKLLKEGYTGYLLRTTNDEKAGVGATLGESIVNDERDTEKVGEVYGMKKVYNLYYRNHQLDNYDIQELKARLIFLFRLLKVDTIVSFDPWGHYEENPDHYVTARAVEAARWMAGNSRNYPEHFDAGVAPHSVREQYYYARGPQLVNRVVDITDVIDVKVAVNRVNVTQGPAGENGSRLRARLASEKKRLAILGDDDET
;
A
#
# COMPACT_ATOMS: atom_id res chain seq x y z
N MET A 1 -18.46 -11.87 11.42
CA MET A 1 -19.70 -11.08 11.66
C MET A 1 -19.76 -10.35 13.02
N LYS A 2 -18.63 -10.03 13.70
CA LYS A 2 -18.60 -9.16 14.90
C LYS A 2 -17.57 -8.01 14.84
N ARG A 3 -16.73 -7.98 13.80
CA ARG A 3 -15.62 -7.02 13.65
C ARG A 3 -16.09 -5.68 13.08
N ARG A 4 -17.05 -5.69 12.16
CA ARG A 4 -17.70 -4.47 11.63
C ARG A 4 -18.31 -3.64 12.76
N ASP A 5 -19.09 -4.26 13.64
CA ASP A 5 -19.70 -3.60 14.80
C ASP A 5 -18.68 -2.94 15.74
N PHE A 6 -17.48 -3.51 15.89
CA PHE A 6 -16.42 -2.91 16.71
C PHE A 6 -15.83 -1.67 16.05
N VAL A 7 -15.56 -1.71 14.74
CA VAL A 7 -15.06 -0.57 13.97
C VAL A 7 -16.10 0.56 13.97
N GLU A 8 -17.37 0.23 13.71
CA GLU A 8 -18.47 1.20 13.76
C GLU A 8 -18.61 1.85 15.14
N LYS A 9 -18.57 1.06 16.23
CA LYS A 9 -18.63 1.60 17.61
C LYS A 9 -17.41 2.45 17.97
N THR A 10 -16.22 2.11 17.45
CA THR A 10 -14.99 2.87 17.72
C THR A 10 -14.94 4.17 16.94
N LEU A 11 -15.43 4.21 15.69
CA LEU A 11 -15.57 5.45 14.91
C LEU A 11 -16.57 6.42 15.54
N VAL A 12 -17.69 5.91 16.06
CA VAL A 12 -18.67 6.71 16.82
C VAL A 12 -18.07 7.23 18.13
N GLY A 13 -17.25 6.44 18.82
CA GLY A 13 -16.55 6.86 20.04
C GLY A 13 -15.42 7.88 19.80
N GLY A 14 -14.68 7.77 18.69
CA GLY A 14 -13.63 8.70 18.30
C GLY A 14 -14.15 10.06 17.85
N ALA A 15 -15.34 10.12 17.26
CA ALA A 15 -16.01 11.38 16.93
C ALA A 15 -16.48 12.17 18.17
N LEU A 16 -16.55 11.53 19.35
CA LEU A 16 -16.95 12.14 20.62
C LEU A 16 -15.77 12.63 21.48
N LEU A 17 -14.53 12.27 21.13
CA LEU A 17 -13.31 12.73 21.82
C LEU A 17 -12.59 13.71 20.90
N GLY A 18 -12.84 14.99 21.16
CA GLY A 18 -12.66 16.06 20.20
C GLY A 18 -11.22 16.36 19.76
N ALA A 19 -11.17 17.06 18.63
CA ALA A 19 -10.08 17.93 18.23
C ALA A 19 -9.65 18.82 19.41
N GLY A 20 -8.42 18.68 19.86
CA GLY A 20 -7.92 19.49 20.96
C GLY A 20 -6.46 19.21 21.31
N SER A 21 -5.54 19.79 20.54
CA SER A 21 -4.24 20.27 21.06
C SER A 21 -3.50 21.10 20.01
N HIS A 22 -3.91 22.36 19.82
CA HIS A 22 -3.01 23.39 19.31
C HIS A 22 -2.36 24.08 20.51
N PHE A 23 -1.07 23.85 20.72
CA PHE A 23 -0.25 24.64 21.64
C PHE A 23 0.22 25.90 20.93
N GLY A 24 -0.32 27.04 21.34
CA GLY A 24 0.14 28.36 20.96
C GLY A 24 1.15 28.93 21.98
N PHE A 25 2.20 29.55 21.44
CA PHE A 25 3.05 30.57 22.04
C PHE A 25 3.54 31.40 20.83
N GLY A 26 3.55 32.72 20.75
CA GLY A 26 3.24 33.87 21.58
C GLY A 26 3.66 35.11 20.76
N ASP A 27 3.01 36.25 21.00
CA ASP A 27 3.07 37.51 20.23
C ASP A 27 4.47 38.13 20.00
N GLY A 28 4.59 38.91 18.92
CA GLY A 28 5.34 40.17 18.98
C GLY A 28 5.94 40.74 17.69
N ALA A 29 5.40 41.91 17.30
CA ALA A 29 6.00 43.02 16.56
C ALA A 29 5.77 43.14 15.04
N ALA A 30 5.32 44.35 14.67
CA ALA A 30 4.86 44.77 13.35
C ALA A 30 5.81 45.78 12.69
N ALA A 31 5.65 45.88 11.36
CA ALA A 31 5.90 47.01 10.44
C ALA A 31 7.28 47.08 9.71
N PRO A 32 7.38 47.74 8.53
CA PRO A 32 6.34 48.25 7.61
C PRO A 32 6.47 47.79 6.13
N ASP A 33 5.47 48.19 5.35
CA ASP A 33 5.31 48.14 3.88
C ASP A 33 6.54 48.54 3.06
N ASP A 34 6.77 47.83 1.94
CA ASP A 34 7.34 48.42 0.73
C ASP A 34 6.56 47.95 -0.50
N THR A 35 5.93 48.90 -1.17
CA THR A 35 5.17 48.75 -2.40
C THR A 35 6.10 48.82 -3.60
N SER A 36 6.17 47.76 -4.40
CA SER A 36 6.41 47.91 -5.84
C SER A 36 5.76 46.79 -6.67
N THR A 37 5.28 47.22 -7.83
CA THR A 37 4.21 46.66 -8.63
C THR A 37 4.65 45.70 -9.74
N GLN A 38 3.71 44.79 -10.07
CA GLN A 38 3.42 44.17 -11.38
C GLN A 38 4.15 42.90 -11.83
N GLY A 39 3.34 41.86 -12.08
CA GLY A 39 3.67 40.72 -12.94
C GLY A 39 2.91 39.45 -12.53
N GLY A 40 1.64 39.35 -12.88
CA GLY A 40 0.75 38.27 -12.44
C GLY A 40 1.22 36.86 -12.83
N ALA A 41 1.46 36.05 -11.81
CA ALA A 41 1.15 34.64 -11.81
C ALA A 41 0.44 34.40 -10.47
N THR A 42 -0.82 33.98 -10.50
CA THR A 42 -1.53 33.54 -9.30
C THR A 42 -0.74 32.37 -8.72
N GLY A 43 0.09 32.69 -7.72
CA GLY A 43 0.74 31.72 -6.89
C GLY A 43 -0.33 31.04 -6.05
N ASP A 44 -0.83 29.92 -6.57
CA ASP A 44 -1.35 28.89 -5.69
C ASP A 44 -0.15 28.36 -4.93
N GLY A 45 0.06 28.96 -3.76
CA GLY A 45 1.05 28.50 -2.80
C GLY A 45 0.90 27.00 -2.56
N VAL A 46 2.02 26.37 -2.22
CA VAL A 46 2.19 24.96 -1.84
C VAL A 46 1.44 24.61 -0.53
N THR A 47 0.32 25.30 -0.24
CA THR A 47 -0.41 25.30 1.03
C THR A 47 -1.93 25.30 0.86
N GLY A 48 -2.45 25.09 -0.35
CA GLY A 48 -3.85 24.70 -0.49
C GLY A 48 -4.03 23.29 0.07
N GLN A 49 -4.48 23.16 1.32
CA GLN A 49 -4.96 21.87 1.83
C GLN A 49 -6.05 21.38 0.87
N ARG A 50 -5.70 20.44 0.00
CA ARG A 50 -6.67 19.79 -0.88
C ARG A 50 -7.66 19.08 0.04
N GLU A 51 -8.94 19.26 -0.24
CA GLU A 51 -10.00 18.60 0.51
C GLU A 51 -9.75 17.08 0.51
N VAL A 52 -9.70 16.49 1.70
CA VAL A 52 -9.53 15.05 1.85
C VAL A 52 -10.82 14.38 1.42
N VAL A 53 -10.76 13.57 0.37
CA VAL A 53 -11.92 12.82 -0.11
C VAL A 53 -12.02 11.50 0.62
N VAL A 54 -13.17 11.25 1.27
CA VAL A 54 -13.50 9.92 1.79
C VAL A 54 -14.15 9.10 0.67
N GLU A 55 -13.37 8.17 0.10
CA GLU A 55 -13.85 7.26 -0.92
C GLU A 55 -14.57 6.07 -0.29
N ARG A 56 -15.83 5.85 -0.68
CA ARG A 56 -16.65 4.73 -0.22
C ARG A 56 -16.82 3.67 -1.31
N SER A 57 -17.19 2.46 -0.90
CA SER A 57 -17.62 1.40 -1.82
C SER A 57 -18.70 1.90 -2.77
N VAL A 58 -18.58 1.56 -4.04
CA VAL A 58 -19.63 1.74 -5.04
C VAL A 58 -20.26 0.38 -5.35
N GLU A 59 -21.59 0.30 -5.38
CA GLU A 59 -22.28 -0.94 -5.72
C GLU A 59 -21.99 -1.40 -7.15
N GLY A 60 -22.04 -2.72 -7.38
CA GLY A 60 -21.74 -3.34 -8.66
C GLY A 60 -20.23 -3.57 -8.87
N GLN A 61 -19.80 -3.54 -10.13
CA GLN A 61 -18.40 -3.71 -10.54
C GLN A 61 -17.98 -2.59 -11.50
N PRO A 62 -17.90 -1.32 -11.03
CA PRO A 62 -17.62 -0.16 -11.88
C PRO A 62 -16.24 -0.20 -12.55
N HIS A 63 -15.33 -1.05 -12.04
CA HIS A 63 -13.98 -1.22 -12.56
C HIS A 63 -13.81 -2.52 -13.35
N LYS A 64 -14.90 -3.19 -13.71
CA LYS A 64 -14.86 -4.40 -14.54
C LYS A 64 -14.13 -4.13 -15.86
N GLY A 65 -13.11 -4.94 -16.11
CA GLY A 65 -12.25 -4.83 -17.29
C GLY A 65 -11.01 -3.96 -17.11
N LYS A 66 -10.89 -3.24 -15.98
CA LYS A 66 -9.65 -2.57 -15.59
C LYS A 66 -8.69 -3.52 -14.87
N VAL A 67 -7.40 -3.20 -14.90
CA VAL A 67 -6.33 -3.99 -14.26
C VAL A 67 -5.67 -3.22 -13.12
N LEU A 68 -5.55 -3.89 -11.97
CA LEU A 68 -4.90 -3.39 -10.76
C LEU A 68 -3.57 -4.11 -10.54
N ALA A 69 -2.50 -3.35 -10.32
CA ALA A 69 -1.24 -3.87 -9.79
C ALA A 69 -1.05 -3.38 -8.35
N ALA A 70 -1.08 -4.31 -7.39
CA ALA A 70 -0.64 -4.06 -6.02
C ALA A 70 0.85 -4.42 -5.94
N ILE A 71 1.69 -3.46 -5.57
CA ILE A 71 3.15 -3.61 -5.64
C ILE A 71 3.71 -3.37 -4.23
N GLN A 72 4.43 -4.38 -3.73
CA GLN A 72 5.06 -4.35 -2.42
C GLN A 72 6.54 -4.69 -2.49
N PRO A 73 7.39 -4.03 -1.68
CA PRO A 73 8.73 -4.48 -1.38
C PRO A 73 8.76 -5.85 -0.68
N HIS A 74 8.03 -5.97 0.44
CA HIS A 74 8.01 -7.15 1.30
C HIS A 74 6.64 -7.80 1.36
N CYS A 75 6.58 -9.06 1.79
CA CYS A 75 5.35 -9.84 1.77
C CYS A 75 4.17 -9.24 2.58
N ASP A 76 4.45 -8.41 3.59
CA ASP A 76 3.47 -7.86 4.55
C ASP A 76 2.98 -6.44 4.23
N ASP A 77 3.65 -5.72 3.32
CA ASP A 77 3.39 -4.30 3.09
C ASP A 77 1.97 -4.01 2.57
N ILE A 78 1.50 -4.68 1.51
CA ILE A 78 0.11 -4.47 1.04
C ILE A 78 -0.89 -4.94 2.10
N PRO A 79 -0.80 -6.16 2.68
CA PRO A 79 -1.68 -6.59 3.76
C PRO A 79 -1.81 -5.55 4.89
N LEU A 80 -0.70 -5.00 5.39
CA LEU A 80 -0.69 -4.08 6.52
C LEU A 80 -1.23 -2.69 6.14
N PHE A 81 -0.63 -2.06 5.13
CA PHE A 81 -0.88 -0.65 4.83
C PHE A 81 -2.13 -0.44 3.98
N ALA A 82 -2.32 -1.24 2.93
CA ALA A 82 -3.33 -0.97 1.90
C ALA A 82 -4.33 -2.11 1.68
N GLY A 83 -4.35 -3.13 2.56
CA GLY A 83 -5.06 -4.37 2.23
C GLY A 83 -6.57 -4.22 2.08
N GLY A 84 -7.17 -3.29 2.82
CA GLY A 84 -8.58 -2.93 2.65
C GLY A 84 -8.85 -2.18 1.34
N THR A 85 -7.97 -1.25 0.95
CA THR A 85 -8.07 -0.53 -0.33
C THR A 85 -7.98 -1.50 -1.51
N VAL A 86 -7.00 -2.42 -1.48
CA VAL A 86 -6.86 -3.46 -2.50
C VAL A 86 -8.11 -4.36 -2.56
N ALA A 87 -8.60 -4.83 -1.40
CA ALA A 87 -9.82 -5.64 -1.34
C ALA A 87 -11.04 -4.91 -1.91
N LYS A 88 -11.20 -3.62 -1.62
CA LYS A 88 -12.28 -2.78 -2.17
C LYS A 88 -12.20 -2.72 -3.70
N LEU A 89 -11.03 -2.39 -4.25
CA LEU A 89 -10.84 -2.26 -5.70
C LEU A 89 -11.11 -3.60 -6.42
N LEU A 90 -10.66 -4.72 -5.85
CA LEU A 90 -10.96 -6.05 -6.40
C LEU A 90 -12.46 -6.37 -6.37
N LYS A 91 -13.14 -6.06 -5.24
CA LYS A 91 -14.61 -6.20 -5.12
C LYS A 91 -15.34 -5.38 -6.19
N GLU A 92 -14.84 -4.20 -6.52
CA GLU A 92 -15.37 -3.30 -7.56
C GLU A 92 -15.02 -3.73 -9.00
N GLY A 93 -14.36 -4.87 -9.18
CA GLY A 93 -14.25 -5.55 -10.48
C GLY A 93 -12.90 -5.45 -11.18
N TYR A 94 -11.87 -4.89 -10.55
CA TYR A 94 -10.52 -4.93 -11.09
C TYR A 94 -10.02 -6.38 -11.24
N THR A 95 -9.30 -6.67 -12.33
CA THR A 95 -8.44 -7.86 -12.38
C THR A 95 -7.13 -7.53 -11.66
N GLY A 96 -6.87 -8.21 -10.54
CA GLY A 96 -5.71 -7.94 -9.68
C GLY A 96 -4.46 -8.74 -9.99
N TYR A 97 -3.31 -8.11 -9.81
CA TYR A 97 -1.98 -8.73 -9.80
C TYR A 97 -1.19 -8.24 -8.59
N LEU A 98 -0.49 -9.15 -7.90
CA LEU A 98 0.43 -8.82 -6.81
C LEU A 98 1.86 -8.87 -7.33
N LEU A 99 2.65 -7.85 -7.09
CA LEU A 99 4.07 -7.83 -7.39
C LEU A 99 4.83 -7.67 -6.08
N ARG A 100 5.72 -8.63 -5.76
CA ARG A 100 6.70 -8.49 -4.69
C ARG A 100 8.06 -8.18 -5.30
N THR A 101 8.69 -7.07 -4.92
CA THR A 101 10.00 -6.73 -5.50
C THR A 101 11.12 -7.53 -4.87
N THR A 102 11.15 -7.68 -3.54
CA THR A 102 12.26 -8.40 -2.89
C THR A 102 12.00 -9.90 -2.78
N ASN A 103 12.97 -10.64 -2.25
CA ASN A 103 12.88 -12.04 -1.85
C ASN A 103 12.74 -12.20 -0.33
N ASP A 104 12.63 -11.10 0.41
CA ASP A 104 12.48 -11.07 1.86
C ASP A 104 13.60 -11.70 2.70
N GLU A 105 14.75 -12.05 2.12
CA GLU A 105 15.77 -12.91 2.75
C GLU A 105 16.38 -12.46 4.10
N LYS A 106 16.13 -11.21 4.54
CA LYS A 106 16.56 -10.65 5.84
C LYS A 106 15.45 -10.61 6.90
N ALA A 107 14.27 -11.08 6.56
CA ALA A 107 13.11 -11.19 7.42
C ALA A 107 12.52 -12.61 7.30
N GLY A 108 11.34 -12.82 7.88
CA GLY A 108 10.62 -14.09 7.75
C GLY A 108 11.02 -15.16 8.76
N VAL A 109 10.26 -16.26 8.75
CA VAL A 109 10.48 -17.44 9.60
C VAL A 109 11.12 -18.55 8.75
N GLY A 110 12.21 -19.13 9.25
CA GLY A 110 12.89 -20.27 8.65
C GLY A 110 14.16 -20.62 9.44
N ALA A 111 14.57 -21.89 9.45
CA ALA A 111 15.81 -22.31 10.11
C ALA A 111 17.06 -21.87 9.32
N THR A 112 16.91 -21.55 8.03
CA THR A 112 17.97 -21.06 7.15
C THR A 112 17.47 -19.92 6.29
N LEU A 113 18.38 -19.13 5.70
CA LEU A 113 18.04 -18.05 4.77
C LEU A 113 17.21 -18.55 3.58
N GLY A 114 17.55 -19.72 3.01
CA GLY A 114 16.79 -20.30 1.90
C GLY A 114 15.38 -20.72 2.31
N GLU A 115 15.21 -21.21 3.53
CA GLU A 115 13.89 -21.58 4.05
C GLU A 115 13.02 -20.34 4.29
N SER A 116 13.58 -19.25 4.84
CA SER A 116 12.84 -17.98 5.00
C SER A 116 12.30 -17.48 3.67
N ILE A 117 13.15 -17.42 2.62
CA ILE A 117 12.75 -16.97 1.28
C ILE A 117 11.57 -17.80 0.73
N VAL A 118 11.63 -19.13 0.86
CA VAL A 118 10.57 -20.03 0.39
C VAL A 118 9.28 -19.83 1.19
N ASN A 119 9.39 -19.62 2.50
CA ASN A 119 8.20 -19.38 3.34
C ASN A 119 7.57 -18.02 3.04
N ASP A 120 8.36 -16.95 2.85
CA ASP A 120 7.86 -15.63 2.47
C ASP A 120 7.21 -15.64 1.08
N GLU A 121 7.76 -16.40 0.13
CA GLU A 121 7.13 -16.63 -1.17
C GLU A 121 5.76 -17.30 -1.01
N ARG A 122 5.67 -18.37 -0.22
CA ARG A 122 4.39 -19.06 0.04
C ARG A 122 3.35 -18.14 0.65
N ASP A 123 3.74 -17.29 1.57
CA ASP A 123 2.83 -16.34 2.21
C ASP A 123 2.37 -15.27 1.21
N THR A 124 3.25 -14.78 0.34
CA THR A 124 2.89 -13.86 -0.75
C THR A 124 1.90 -14.50 -1.73
N GLU A 125 2.10 -15.77 -2.11
CA GLU A 125 1.17 -16.53 -2.96
C GLU A 125 -0.20 -16.68 -2.29
N LYS A 126 -0.25 -17.09 -1.00
CA LYS A 126 -1.51 -17.18 -0.24
C LYS A 126 -2.23 -15.85 -0.12
N VAL A 127 -1.51 -14.74 0.07
CA VAL A 127 -2.12 -13.39 0.06
C VAL A 127 -2.81 -13.15 -1.27
N GLY A 128 -2.14 -13.45 -2.39
CA GLY A 128 -2.72 -13.38 -3.73
C GLY A 128 -3.97 -14.25 -3.89
N GLU A 129 -3.95 -15.49 -3.38
CA GLU A 129 -5.08 -16.42 -3.39
C GLU A 129 -6.28 -15.88 -2.59
N VAL A 130 -6.06 -15.39 -1.37
CA VAL A 130 -7.12 -14.84 -0.52
C VAL A 130 -7.78 -13.62 -1.16
N TYR A 131 -7.00 -12.77 -1.84
CA TYR A 131 -7.55 -11.67 -2.63
C TYR A 131 -8.27 -12.12 -3.91
N GLY A 132 -8.04 -13.35 -4.39
CA GLY A 132 -8.49 -13.81 -5.70
C GLY A 132 -7.75 -13.11 -6.86
N MET A 133 -6.48 -12.75 -6.65
CA MET A 133 -5.66 -12.16 -7.70
C MET A 133 -5.34 -13.16 -8.80
N LYS A 134 -5.22 -12.66 -10.02
CA LYS A 134 -5.00 -13.49 -11.21
C LYS A 134 -3.61 -14.12 -11.23
N LYS A 135 -2.61 -13.40 -10.71
CA LYS A 135 -1.23 -13.89 -10.61
C LYS A 135 -0.42 -13.05 -9.63
N VAL A 136 0.51 -13.71 -8.95
CA VAL A 136 1.60 -13.10 -8.19
C VAL A 136 2.89 -13.12 -9.02
N TYR A 137 3.65 -12.03 -8.96
CA TYR A 137 4.97 -11.89 -9.57
C TYR A 137 6.00 -11.57 -8.49
N ASN A 138 6.87 -12.53 -8.19
CA ASN A 138 8.03 -12.33 -7.33
C ASN A 138 9.23 -11.90 -8.18
N LEU A 139 9.80 -10.72 -7.92
CA LEU A 139 10.92 -10.19 -8.71
C LEU A 139 12.30 -10.59 -8.15
N TYR A 140 12.34 -11.05 -6.89
CA TYR A 140 13.49 -11.66 -6.20
C TYR A 140 14.74 -10.78 -6.06
N TYR A 141 14.58 -9.46 -5.96
CA TYR A 141 15.70 -8.65 -5.50
C TYR A 141 16.04 -8.95 -4.04
N ARG A 142 17.28 -8.75 -3.64
CA ARG A 142 17.68 -9.07 -2.27
C ARG A 142 17.14 -8.04 -1.28
N ASN A 143 16.51 -8.53 -0.22
CA ASN A 143 16.03 -7.72 0.89
C ASN A 143 17.17 -6.89 1.52
N HIS A 144 16.89 -5.62 1.82
CA HIS A 144 17.75 -4.53 2.27
C HIS A 144 18.90 -4.18 1.30
N GLN A 145 18.77 -4.52 0.01
CA GLN A 145 19.81 -4.26 -0.99
C GLN A 145 19.28 -3.62 -2.26
N LEU A 146 18.02 -3.16 -2.30
CA LEU A 146 17.43 -2.67 -3.54
C LEU A 146 18.15 -1.43 -4.11
N ASP A 147 18.80 -0.66 -3.25
CA ASP A 147 19.66 0.49 -3.58
C ASP A 147 21.06 0.12 -4.09
N ASN A 148 21.46 -1.15 -4.04
CA ASN A 148 22.68 -1.66 -4.69
C ASN A 148 22.47 -1.99 -6.17
N TYR A 149 21.22 -2.07 -6.63
CA TYR A 149 20.89 -2.37 -8.02
C TYR A 149 20.67 -1.09 -8.83
N ASP A 150 20.92 -1.17 -10.14
CA ASP A 150 20.53 -0.09 -11.04
C ASP A 150 18.99 -0.05 -11.13
N ILE A 151 18.41 1.05 -10.64
CA ILE A 151 16.96 1.29 -10.69
C ILE A 151 16.40 1.21 -12.12
N GLN A 152 17.21 1.43 -13.16
CA GLN A 152 16.80 1.27 -14.57
C GLN A 152 16.35 -0.15 -14.89
N GLU A 153 16.94 -1.16 -14.26
CA GLU A 153 16.62 -2.56 -14.50
C GLU A 153 15.26 -2.92 -13.86
N LEU A 154 15.02 -2.51 -12.61
CA LEU A 154 13.71 -2.64 -11.97
C LEU A 154 12.62 -1.89 -12.76
N LYS A 155 12.92 -0.67 -13.24
CA LYS A 155 11.98 0.08 -14.10
C LYS A 155 11.69 -0.64 -15.40
N ALA A 156 12.68 -1.26 -16.05
CA ALA A 156 12.47 -2.00 -17.29
C ALA A 156 11.48 -3.16 -17.08
N ARG A 157 11.65 -3.94 -16.01
CA ARG A 157 10.74 -5.03 -15.63
C ARG A 157 9.34 -4.53 -15.33
N LEU A 158 9.21 -3.44 -14.57
CA LEU A 158 7.92 -2.84 -14.25
C LEU A 158 7.22 -2.27 -15.50
N ILE A 159 7.93 -1.56 -16.37
CA ILE A 159 7.40 -1.04 -17.64
C ILE A 159 6.88 -2.17 -18.53
N PHE A 160 7.64 -3.26 -18.63
CA PHE A 160 7.21 -4.44 -19.36
C PHE A 160 5.89 -5.00 -18.79
N LEU A 161 5.81 -5.21 -17.46
CA LEU A 161 4.60 -5.71 -16.80
C LEU A 161 3.41 -4.75 -16.97
N PHE A 162 3.61 -3.44 -16.81
CA PHE A 162 2.53 -2.46 -16.97
C PHE A 162 1.96 -2.46 -18.38
N ARG A 163 2.81 -2.61 -19.40
CA ARG A 163 2.38 -2.70 -20.81
C ARG A 163 1.77 -4.05 -21.16
N LEU A 164 2.35 -5.15 -20.68
CA LEU A 164 1.88 -6.51 -20.94
C LEU A 164 0.51 -6.74 -20.32
N LEU A 165 0.35 -6.35 -19.07
CA LEU A 165 -0.88 -6.57 -18.31
C LEU A 165 -1.93 -5.49 -18.54
N LYS A 166 -1.56 -4.37 -19.18
CA LYS A 166 -2.43 -3.19 -19.38
C LYS A 166 -2.92 -2.62 -18.04
N VAL A 167 -1.99 -2.36 -17.13
CA VAL A 167 -2.28 -1.87 -15.77
C VAL A 167 -2.88 -0.47 -15.81
N ASP A 168 -4.14 -0.32 -15.35
CA ASP A 168 -4.82 0.96 -15.25
C ASP A 168 -4.51 1.68 -13.94
N THR A 169 -4.39 0.91 -12.84
CA THR A 169 -4.30 1.43 -11.47
C THR A 169 -3.21 0.73 -10.68
N ILE A 170 -2.45 1.50 -9.88
CA ILE A 170 -1.39 0.98 -9.01
C ILE A 170 -1.68 1.31 -7.53
N VAL A 171 -1.36 0.37 -6.64
CA VAL A 171 -1.24 0.61 -5.20
C VAL A 171 0.20 0.29 -4.80
N SER A 172 0.94 1.24 -4.23
CA SER A 172 2.37 1.10 -3.90
C SER A 172 2.79 2.09 -2.82
N PHE A 173 4.02 1.97 -2.31
CA PHE A 173 4.63 3.00 -1.46
C PHE A 173 4.71 4.36 -2.14
N ASP A 174 4.61 5.42 -1.33
CA ASP A 174 4.83 6.81 -1.72
C ASP A 174 6.31 7.07 -2.07
N PRO A 175 6.64 7.48 -3.31
CA PRO A 175 8.02 7.79 -3.71
C PRO A 175 8.60 9.03 -3.01
N TRP A 176 7.77 9.82 -2.34
CA TRP A 176 8.15 10.98 -1.54
C TRP A 176 7.87 10.79 -0.05
N GLY A 177 7.70 9.55 0.41
CA GLY A 177 7.51 9.23 1.82
C GLY A 177 8.61 9.83 2.69
N HIS A 178 8.24 10.72 3.60
CA HIS A 178 9.18 11.34 4.53
C HIS A 178 9.72 10.31 5.52
N TYR A 179 11.02 10.38 5.82
CA TYR A 179 11.71 9.51 6.78
C TYR A 179 11.61 8.00 6.49
N GLU A 180 11.33 7.61 5.25
CA GLU A 180 11.41 6.20 4.88
C GLU A 180 12.87 5.73 4.95
N GLU A 181 13.14 4.89 5.93
CA GLU A 181 14.47 4.37 6.26
C GLU A 181 14.81 3.09 5.49
N ASN A 182 13.81 2.38 4.97
CA ASN A 182 14.03 1.12 4.27
C ASN A 182 14.34 1.36 2.79
N PRO A 183 15.55 1.00 2.29
CA PRO A 183 15.92 1.13 0.89
C PRO A 183 14.96 0.44 -0.08
N ASP A 184 14.42 -0.69 0.33
CA ASP A 184 13.56 -1.47 -0.54
C ASP A 184 12.23 -0.75 -0.79
N HIS A 185 11.77 0.04 0.19
CA HIS A 185 10.57 0.87 0.06
C HIS A 185 10.82 2.04 -0.88
N TYR A 186 11.80 2.90 -0.58
CA TYR A 186 12.00 4.13 -1.35
C TYR A 186 12.55 3.85 -2.78
N VAL A 187 13.27 2.75 -3.00
CA VAL A 187 13.69 2.35 -4.36
C VAL A 187 12.51 1.78 -5.14
N THR A 188 11.72 0.89 -4.55
CA THR A 188 10.50 0.35 -5.19
C THR A 188 9.55 1.47 -5.57
N ALA A 189 9.28 2.39 -4.64
CA ALA A 189 8.35 3.50 -4.87
C ALA A 189 8.82 4.41 -6.03
N ARG A 190 10.08 4.81 -6.03
CA ARG A 190 10.65 5.64 -7.13
C ARG A 190 10.67 4.90 -8.47
N ALA A 191 10.93 3.59 -8.47
CA ALA A 191 10.92 2.79 -9.68
C ALA A 191 9.50 2.65 -10.24
N VAL A 192 8.51 2.37 -9.39
CA VAL A 192 7.09 2.30 -9.76
C VAL A 192 6.62 3.64 -10.36
N GLU A 193 6.93 4.75 -9.69
CA GLU A 193 6.57 6.10 -10.13
C GLU A 193 7.11 6.41 -11.53
N ALA A 194 8.42 6.19 -11.74
CA ALA A 194 9.04 6.45 -13.02
C ALA A 194 8.55 5.46 -14.10
N ALA A 195 8.42 4.18 -13.77
CA ALA A 195 7.95 3.14 -14.68
C ALA A 195 6.54 3.42 -15.19
N ARG A 196 5.63 3.86 -14.32
CA ARG A 196 4.25 4.22 -14.73
C ARG A 196 4.27 5.29 -15.82
N TRP A 197 5.11 6.31 -15.65
CA TRP A 197 5.14 7.50 -16.50
C TRP A 197 5.80 7.16 -17.84
N MET A 198 6.84 6.33 -17.79
CA MET A 198 7.57 5.85 -18.96
C MET A 198 6.80 4.80 -19.76
N ALA A 199 5.90 4.02 -19.15
CA ALA A 199 5.20 2.91 -19.80
C ALA A 199 4.31 3.35 -20.99
N GLY A 200 3.77 4.57 -20.95
CA GLY A 200 2.99 5.16 -22.05
C GLY A 200 3.81 5.71 -23.21
N ASN A 201 5.14 5.83 -23.08
CA ASN A 201 5.99 6.48 -24.06
C ASN A 201 6.41 5.51 -25.18
N SER A 202 6.18 5.89 -26.44
CA SER A 202 6.50 5.09 -27.64
C SER A 202 7.96 5.11 -28.09
N ARG A 203 8.84 5.84 -27.39
CA ARG A 203 10.29 5.87 -27.63
C ARG A 203 11.07 5.05 -26.60
N ASN A 204 10.46 4.72 -25.47
CA ASN A 204 11.08 3.93 -24.42
C ASN A 204 10.87 2.42 -24.71
N TYR A 205 11.95 1.65 -24.68
CA TYR A 205 11.97 0.19 -24.89
C TYR A 205 11.27 -0.21 -26.22
N PRO A 206 11.77 0.25 -27.40
CA PRO A 206 11.18 -0.08 -28.69
C PRO A 206 11.09 -1.60 -28.95
N GLU A 207 12.02 -2.38 -28.40
CA GLU A 207 12.05 -3.84 -28.47
C GLU A 207 10.81 -4.50 -27.83
N HIS A 208 10.12 -3.83 -26.90
CA HIS A 208 8.82 -4.29 -26.41
C HIS A 208 7.76 -4.30 -27.52
N PHE A 209 7.80 -3.31 -28.42
CA PHE A 209 6.83 -3.20 -29.53
C PHE A 209 7.10 -4.23 -30.61
N ASP A 210 8.37 -4.52 -30.88
CA ASP A 210 8.78 -5.62 -31.77
C ASP A 210 8.27 -6.97 -31.23
N ALA A 211 8.17 -7.12 -29.90
CA ALA A 211 7.55 -8.26 -29.23
C ALA A 211 6.00 -8.18 -29.09
N GLY A 212 5.35 -7.19 -29.71
CA GLY A 212 3.89 -7.02 -29.69
C GLY A 212 3.33 -6.37 -28.41
N VAL A 213 4.19 -5.88 -27.51
CA VAL A 213 3.80 -5.27 -26.22
C VAL A 213 3.68 -3.75 -26.38
N ALA A 214 2.53 -3.30 -26.86
CA ALA A 214 2.23 -1.88 -27.12
C ALA A 214 2.31 -0.99 -25.86
N PRO A 215 2.59 0.33 -26.01
CA PRO A 215 2.57 1.28 -24.90
C PRO A 215 1.25 1.25 -24.11
N HIS A 216 1.32 1.53 -22.82
CA HIS A 216 0.15 1.63 -21.96
C HIS A 216 0.45 2.57 -20.79
N SER A 217 -0.41 3.58 -20.61
CA SER A 217 -0.27 4.55 -19.51
C SER A 217 -1.13 4.13 -18.34
N VAL A 218 -0.52 3.99 -17.17
CA VAL A 218 -1.23 3.86 -15.90
C VAL A 218 -1.87 5.20 -15.55
N ARG A 219 -3.14 5.22 -15.14
CA ARG A 219 -3.93 6.44 -14.97
C ARG A 219 -4.19 6.83 -13.52
N GLU A 220 -4.28 5.86 -12.62
CA GLU A 220 -4.65 6.08 -11.23
C GLU A 220 -3.64 5.43 -10.27
N GLN A 221 -3.41 6.06 -9.12
CA GLN A 221 -2.54 5.53 -8.07
C GLN A 221 -3.04 5.82 -6.68
N TYR A 222 -2.75 4.87 -5.80
CA TYR A 222 -2.89 4.99 -4.36
C TYR A 222 -1.52 4.79 -3.73
N TYR A 223 -1.10 5.78 -2.95
CA TYR A 223 0.12 5.68 -2.17
C TYR A 223 -0.17 5.38 -0.71
N TYR A 224 0.76 4.68 -0.08
CA TYR A 224 0.85 4.54 1.36
C TYR A 224 2.30 4.74 1.80
N ALA A 225 2.52 5.12 3.06
CA ALA A 225 3.86 5.27 3.62
C ALA A 225 3.85 4.99 5.13
N ARG A 226 5.02 4.80 5.74
CA ARG A 226 5.15 4.71 7.20
C ARG A 226 4.84 6.05 7.90
N GLY A 227 5.11 7.17 7.23
CA GLY A 227 4.63 8.51 7.60
C GLY A 227 5.74 9.50 7.93
N PRO A 228 5.43 10.82 8.02
CA PRO A 228 4.13 11.47 7.76
C PRO A 228 3.74 11.46 6.27
N GLN A 229 2.43 11.54 5.98
CA GLN A 229 1.87 11.49 4.64
C GLN A 229 1.10 12.77 4.28
N LEU A 230 1.21 13.21 3.03
CA LEU A 230 0.32 14.20 2.45
C LEU A 230 -0.93 13.49 1.92
N VAL A 231 -1.97 13.43 2.74
CA VAL A 231 -3.19 12.68 2.41
C VAL A 231 -4.19 13.57 1.69
N ASN A 232 -4.66 13.12 0.52
CA ASN A 232 -5.79 13.72 -0.22
C ASN A 232 -7.00 12.78 -0.32
N ARG A 233 -6.85 11.52 0.12
CA ARG A 233 -7.87 10.48 0.00
C ARG A 233 -7.78 9.50 1.16
N VAL A 234 -8.93 9.20 1.75
CA VAL A 234 -9.10 8.13 2.74
C VAL A 234 -10.10 7.14 2.15
N VAL A 235 -9.70 5.87 2.06
CA VAL A 235 -10.58 4.81 1.54
C VAL A 235 -11.30 4.15 2.71
N ASP A 236 -12.63 4.17 2.69
CA ASP A 236 -13.46 3.44 3.63
C ASP A 236 -13.38 1.94 3.31
N ILE A 237 -12.86 1.17 4.27
CA ILE A 237 -12.66 -0.27 4.15
C ILE A 237 -13.64 -1.07 5.01
N THR A 238 -14.67 -0.44 5.57
CA THR A 238 -15.61 -1.07 6.51
C THR A 238 -16.24 -2.33 5.91
N ASP A 239 -16.60 -2.27 4.63
CA ASP A 239 -17.21 -3.40 3.91
C ASP A 239 -16.24 -4.56 3.64
N VAL A 240 -14.93 -4.33 3.71
CA VAL A 240 -13.90 -5.29 3.31
C VAL A 240 -12.88 -5.56 4.42
N ILE A 241 -13.17 -5.11 5.64
CA ILE A 241 -12.28 -5.28 6.79
C ILE A 241 -11.94 -6.75 7.05
N ASP A 242 -12.90 -7.66 6.87
CA ASP A 242 -12.69 -9.09 7.07
C ASP A 242 -11.69 -9.66 6.04
N VAL A 243 -11.66 -9.13 4.81
CA VAL A 243 -10.66 -9.50 3.79
C VAL A 243 -9.29 -8.96 4.19
N LYS A 244 -9.20 -7.70 4.66
CA LYS A 244 -7.94 -7.13 5.19
C LYS A 244 -7.40 -7.99 6.34
N VAL A 245 -8.26 -8.48 7.23
CA VAL A 245 -7.84 -9.38 8.31
C VAL A 245 -7.36 -10.72 7.73
N ALA A 246 -8.11 -11.33 6.80
CA ALA A 246 -7.75 -12.62 6.21
C ALA A 246 -6.36 -12.60 5.54
N VAL A 247 -6.05 -11.57 4.75
CA VAL A 247 -4.74 -11.43 4.09
C VAL A 247 -3.59 -11.19 5.07
N ASN A 248 -3.85 -10.51 6.20
CA ASN A 248 -2.87 -10.38 7.26
C ASN A 248 -2.64 -11.72 7.98
N ARG A 249 -3.68 -12.52 8.18
CA ARG A 249 -3.58 -13.80 8.88
C ARG A 249 -2.79 -14.86 8.11
N VAL A 250 -2.85 -14.84 6.77
CA VAL A 250 -2.06 -15.79 5.95
C VAL A 250 -0.60 -15.39 5.77
N ASN A 251 -0.24 -14.14 6.11
CA ASN A 251 1.14 -13.72 6.23
C ASN A 251 1.65 -14.04 7.65
N VAL A 252 2.22 -15.23 7.79
CA VAL A 252 2.69 -15.78 9.07
C VAL A 252 4.19 -15.60 9.27
N THR A 253 4.94 -15.33 8.20
CA THR A 253 6.39 -15.15 8.26
C THR A 253 6.81 -13.76 8.73
N GLN A 254 6.03 -12.72 8.43
CA GLN A 254 6.40 -11.32 8.70
C GLN A 254 5.32 -10.49 9.38
N GLY A 255 5.74 -9.31 9.81
CA GLY A 255 4.90 -8.28 10.41
C GLY A 255 4.34 -8.63 11.79
N PRO A 256 3.57 -7.71 12.41
CA PRO A 256 2.77 -8.01 13.59
C PRO A 256 1.54 -8.90 13.25
N ALA A 257 1.40 -9.34 12.01
CA ALA A 257 0.26 -10.08 11.48
C ALA A 257 0.35 -11.60 11.79
N GLY A 258 -0.26 -12.43 10.94
CA GLY A 258 -0.22 -13.88 11.08
C GLY A 258 -0.90 -14.41 12.34
N GLU A 259 -0.14 -15.17 13.12
CA GLU A 259 -0.61 -15.89 14.31
C GLU A 259 -0.57 -15.05 15.60
N ASN A 260 -0.20 -13.77 15.55
CA ASN A 260 -0.05 -12.99 16.77
C ASN A 260 -1.36 -12.85 17.56
N GLY A 261 -2.50 -12.82 16.88
CA GLY A 261 -3.82 -12.84 17.54
C GLY A 261 -4.08 -14.12 18.34
N SER A 262 -3.80 -15.29 17.73
CA SER A 262 -3.96 -16.58 18.41
C SER A 262 -2.97 -16.77 19.55
N ARG A 263 -1.71 -16.35 19.36
CA ARG A 263 -0.68 -16.35 20.41
C ARG A 263 -1.09 -15.47 21.60
N LEU A 264 -1.64 -14.29 21.34
CA LEU A 264 -2.17 -13.42 22.38
C LEU A 264 -3.34 -14.08 23.13
N ARG A 265 -4.29 -14.70 22.40
CA ARG A 265 -5.42 -15.42 23.01
C ARG A 265 -4.95 -16.55 23.92
N ALA A 266 -4.02 -17.39 23.44
CA ALA A 266 -3.45 -18.50 24.20
C ALA A 266 -2.74 -18.01 25.48
N ARG A 267 -1.97 -16.93 25.39
CA ARG A 267 -1.32 -16.31 26.55
C ARG A 267 -2.32 -15.76 27.56
N LEU A 268 -3.37 -15.08 27.12
CA LEU A 268 -4.40 -14.59 28.03
C LEU A 268 -5.13 -15.75 28.73
N ALA A 269 -5.43 -16.82 28.00
CA ALA A 269 -6.07 -18.01 28.57
C ALA A 269 -5.22 -18.66 29.66
N SER A 270 -3.90 -18.77 29.48
CA SER A 270 -2.99 -19.30 30.52
C SER A 270 -2.92 -18.39 31.76
N GLU A 271 -3.14 -17.08 31.58
CA GLU A 271 -3.29 -16.09 32.65
C GLU A 271 -4.71 -16.03 33.26
N LYS A 272 -5.65 -16.89 32.83
CA LYS A 272 -7.08 -16.84 33.18
C LYS A 272 -7.77 -15.51 32.82
N LYS A 273 -7.27 -14.82 31.80
CA LYS A 273 -7.82 -13.59 31.21
C LYS A 273 -8.50 -13.89 29.88
N ARG A 274 -9.41 -13.02 29.45
CA ARG A 274 -10.08 -13.12 28.15
C ARG A 274 -10.36 -11.73 27.57
N LEU A 275 -10.13 -11.59 26.27
CA LEU A 275 -10.62 -10.46 25.48
C LEU A 275 -11.67 -10.97 24.50
N ALA A 276 -12.89 -10.43 24.56
CA ALA A 276 -14.00 -10.91 23.73
C ALA A 276 -13.74 -10.76 22.22
N ILE A 277 -12.90 -9.80 21.82
CA ILE A 277 -12.57 -9.54 20.41
C ILE A 277 -11.73 -10.66 19.77
N LEU A 278 -10.98 -11.44 20.55
CA LEU A 278 -10.15 -12.55 20.07
C LEU A 278 -10.94 -13.87 19.89
N GLY A 279 -12.26 -13.80 20.08
CA GLY A 279 -13.18 -14.93 19.88
C GLY A 279 -12.81 -16.20 20.64
N ASP A 280 -13.00 -17.34 19.96
CA ASP A 280 -12.89 -18.70 20.53
C ASP A 280 -12.01 -19.63 19.68
N ASP A 281 -11.49 -19.16 18.54
CA ASP A 281 -10.66 -19.93 17.61
C ASP A 281 -9.48 -19.09 17.08
N ASP A 282 -8.56 -19.72 16.33
CA ASP A 282 -7.39 -19.06 15.73
C ASP A 282 -7.72 -18.12 14.57
N GLU A 283 -8.99 -18.06 14.18
CA GLU A 283 -9.51 -17.30 13.05
C GLU A 283 -10.17 -15.98 13.48
N THR A 284 -10.52 -15.85 14.77
CA THR A 284 -11.36 -14.76 15.33
C THR A 284 -10.61 -13.66 16.05
#